data_AF-A0A7W3PM27-F1
#
_entry.id   AF-A0A7W3PM27-F1
#
_cell.length_a   1.000
_cell.length_b   1.000
_cell.length_c   1.000
_cell.angle_alpha   90.00
_cell.angle_beta   90.00
_cell.angle_gamma   90.00
#
_symmetry.space_group_name_H-M   'P 1'
#
loop_
_entity.id
_entity.type
_entity.pdbx_description
1 polymer ?
#
loop_
_entity_poly.entity_id
_entity_poly.type
_entity_poly.pdbx_seq_one_letter_code
_entity_poly.pdbx_strand_id
1 'polypeptide(L)'
;MESFEVVAQGELFRISERTQPDGAMSYDFVWLNGPAEGTYGFTIGQSFGWTAAGEKDAETRPAPRITVEELVAAAHRFVVSFYEPGGIGETDFPNHTPANS
;
A
#
# COMPACT_ATOMS: atom_id res chain seq x y z
N MET A 1 7.19 -5.65 -12.11
CA MET A 1 7.13 -6.84 -11.26
C MET A 1 5.78 -7.48 -11.52
N GLU A 2 5.72 -8.80 -11.66
CA GLU A 2 4.41 -9.49 -11.69
C GLU A 2 3.66 -9.20 -10.39
N SER A 3 2.32 -9.16 -10.44
CA SER A 3 1.55 -8.98 -9.21
C SER A 3 1.80 -10.15 -8.26
N PHE A 4 1.90 -9.87 -6.97
CA PHE A 4 2.13 -10.88 -5.93
C PHE A 4 1.25 -10.64 -4.72
N GLU A 5 1.09 -11.67 -3.91
CA GLU A 5 0.22 -11.64 -2.73
C GLU A 5 1.06 -11.65 -1.45
N VAL A 6 0.58 -10.91 -0.44
CA VAL A 6 1.19 -10.83 0.88
C VAL A 6 0.13 -10.97 1.95
N VAL A 7 0.51 -11.56 3.08
CA VAL A 7 -0.33 -11.68 4.27
C VAL A 7 0.21 -10.73 5.34
N ALA A 8 -0.62 -9.80 5.79
CA ALA A 8 -0.32 -8.85 6.85
C ALA A 8 -1.33 -9.02 8.00
N GLN A 9 -0.92 -9.64 9.11
CA GLN A 9 -1.82 -9.91 10.25
C GLN A 9 -3.10 -10.69 9.85
N GLY A 10 -2.96 -11.71 9.00
CA GLY A 10 -4.10 -12.49 8.50
C GLY A 10 -4.84 -11.85 7.32
N GLU A 11 -4.58 -10.57 7.05
CA GLU A 11 -5.15 -9.84 5.93
C GLU A 11 -4.37 -10.09 4.64
N LEU A 12 -5.07 -10.40 3.56
CA LEU A 12 -4.49 -10.79 2.28
C LEU A 12 -4.55 -9.62 1.31
N PHE A 13 -3.38 -9.18 0.84
CA PHE A 13 -3.26 -8.12 -0.16
C PHE A 13 -2.65 -8.68 -1.44
N ARG A 14 -3.21 -8.26 -2.59
CA ARG A 14 -2.54 -8.36 -3.89
C ARG A 14 -1.90 -7.03 -4.22
N ILE A 15 -0.62 -7.06 -4.55
CA ILE A 15 0.18 -5.88 -4.89
C ILE A 15 0.52 -5.93 -6.38
N SER A 16 0.33 -4.82 -7.07
CA SER A 16 0.71 -4.67 -8.49
C SER A 16 1.49 -3.39 -8.71
N GLU A 17 2.50 -3.47 -9.58
CA GLU A 17 3.23 -2.28 -10.06
C GLU A 17 2.45 -1.64 -11.21
N ARG A 18 2.38 -0.30 -11.19
CA ARG A 18 1.79 0.49 -12.26
C ARG A 18 2.64 1.72 -12.53
N THR A 19 3.06 1.88 -13.79
CA THR A 19 3.64 3.13 -14.28
C THR A 19 2.53 4.12 -14.58
N GLN A 20 2.60 5.31 -13.98
CA GLN A 20 1.65 6.40 -14.19
C GLN A 20 1.92 7.13 -15.51
N PRO A 21 0.96 7.94 -16.02
CA PRO A 21 1.13 8.66 -17.28
C PRO A 21 2.32 9.62 -17.33
N ASP A 22 2.77 10.12 -16.18
CA ASP A 22 3.96 10.98 -16.03
C ASP A 22 5.28 10.17 -15.94
N GLY A 23 5.20 8.85 -16.04
CA GLY A 23 6.33 7.94 -15.90
C GLY A 23 6.65 7.54 -14.46
N ALA A 24 5.94 8.09 -13.46
CA ALA A 24 6.16 7.77 -12.06
C ALA A 24 5.73 6.33 -11.76
N MET A 25 6.38 5.70 -10.77
CA MET A 25 5.98 4.36 -10.33
C MET A 25 4.92 4.45 -9.24
N SER A 26 3.93 3.57 -9.30
CA SER A 26 2.97 3.37 -8.22
C SER A 26 2.78 1.89 -7.93
N TYR A 27 2.40 1.61 -6.68
CA TYR A 27 2.13 0.27 -6.19
C TYR A 27 0.69 0.25 -5.66
N ASP A 28 -0.17 -0.51 -6.32
CA ASP A 28 -1.57 -0.64 -5.95
C ASP A 28 -1.74 -1.89 -5.07
N PHE A 29 -2.35 -1.69 -3.90
CA PHE A 29 -2.68 -2.74 -2.93
C PHE A 29 -4.19 -2.98 -2.97
N VAL A 30 -4.60 -4.19 -3.35
CA VAL A 30 -6.00 -4.63 -3.26
C VAL A 30 -6.13 -5.59 -2.09
N TRP A 31 -6.97 -5.27 -1.12
CA TRP A 31 -7.20 -6.09 0.08
C TRP A 31 -8.26 -7.14 -0.21
N LEU A 32 -7.84 -8.36 -0.55
CA LEU A 32 -8.69 -9.40 -1.15
C LEU A 32 -9.75 -9.97 -0.20
N ASN A 33 -9.44 -10.08 1.09
CA ASN A 33 -10.39 -10.48 2.14
C ASN A 33 -10.84 -9.28 3.00
N GLY A 34 -10.57 -8.07 2.54
CA GLY A 34 -10.83 -6.83 3.25
C GLY A 34 -12.27 -6.34 3.10
N PRO A 35 -12.52 -5.10 3.55
CA PRO A 35 -13.82 -4.45 3.42
C PRO A 35 -14.26 -4.30 1.95
N ALA A 36 -15.52 -3.90 1.78
CA ALA A 36 -16.13 -3.68 0.46
C ALA A 36 -15.96 -4.89 -0.48
N GLU A 37 -16.22 -6.09 0.03
CA GLU A 37 -16.17 -7.35 -0.72
C GLU A 37 -14.80 -7.61 -1.39
N GLY A 38 -13.72 -7.17 -0.73
CA GLY A 38 -12.35 -7.36 -1.22
C GLY A 38 -11.91 -6.36 -2.30
N THR A 39 -12.67 -5.27 -2.49
CA THR A 39 -12.34 -4.21 -3.46
C THR A 39 -11.64 -3.01 -2.83
N TYR A 40 -11.60 -2.93 -1.49
CA TYR A 40 -10.92 -1.87 -0.79
C TYR A 40 -9.39 -2.02 -0.87
N GLY A 41 -8.68 -0.91 -0.76
CA GLY A 41 -7.25 -0.89 -0.99
C GLY A 41 -6.65 0.50 -0.92
N PHE A 42 -5.36 0.60 -1.22
CA PHE A 42 -4.64 1.87 -1.25
C PHE A 42 -3.52 1.83 -2.31
N THR A 43 -3.05 3.01 -2.69
CA THR A 43 -1.96 3.16 -3.65
C THR A 43 -0.81 3.93 -3.01
N ILE A 44 0.41 3.44 -3.21
CA ILE A 44 1.63 4.20 -2.91
C ILE A 44 2.18 4.73 -4.23
N GLY A 45 2.19 6.05 -4.39
CA GLY A 45 2.88 6.71 -5.50
C GLY A 45 4.32 7.08 -5.12
N GLN A 46 5.28 6.74 -5.98
CA GLN A 46 6.61 7.33 -5.93
C GLN A 46 6.62 8.58 -6.81
N SER A 47 6.48 9.76 -6.21
CA SER A 47 6.80 10.98 -6.95
C SER A 47 8.30 11.04 -7.22
N PHE A 48 8.69 11.49 -8.41
CA PHE A 48 10.06 11.89 -8.70
C PHE A 48 10.44 13.02 -7.74
N GLY A 49 11.09 12.69 -6.61
CA GLY A 49 11.52 13.70 -5.63
C GLY A 49 11.40 13.33 -4.15
N TRP A 50 10.84 12.18 -3.76
CA TRP A 50 10.97 11.71 -2.37
C TRP A 50 12.25 10.89 -2.20
N THR A 51 13.37 11.58 -2.00
CA THR A 51 14.50 11.03 -1.26
C THR A 51 14.35 11.43 0.20
N ALA A 52 14.68 10.56 1.14
CA ALA A 52 14.63 10.85 2.59
C ALA A 52 15.52 12.04 3.01
N ALA A 53 16.36 12.55 2.11
CA ALA A 53 17.04 13.83 2.22
C ALA A 53 16.55 14.70 1.05
N GLY A 54 16.11 15.94 1.34
CA GLY A 54 15.65 16.92 0.34
C GLY A 54 16.74 17.41 -0.60
N GLU A 55 17.37 16.51 -1.35
CA GLU A 55 18.30 16.82 -2.42
C GLU A 55 17.53 17.12 -3.70
N LYS A 56 17.65 18.37 -4.14
CA LYS A 56 16.95 18.97 -5.27
C LYS A 56 17.57 18.62 -6.63
N ASP A 57 18.48 17.63 -6.68
CA ASP A 57 19.28 17.27 -7.86
C ASP A 57 18.88 15.89 -8.45
N ALA A 58 17.61 15.48 -8.28
CA ALA A 58 17.11 14.19 -8.79
C ALA A 58 16.56 14.24 -10.24
N GLU A 59 16.94 15.23 -11.05
CA GLU A 59 16.41 15.39 -12.42
C GLU A 59 16.88 14.33 -13.44
N THR A 60 17.75 13.38 -13.05
CA THR A 60 18.32 12.42 -14.02
C THR A 60 18.39 10.97 -13.56
N ARG A 61 18.00 10.64 -12.31
CA ARG A 61 17.96 9.23 -11.86
C ARG A 61 16.53 8.84 -11.53
N PRO A 62 15.98 7.76 -12.11
CA PRO A 62 14.71 7.23 -11.64
C PRO A 62 14.82 6.95 -10.14
N ALA A 63 13.78 7.31 -9.38
CA ALA A 63 13.71 6.99 -7.96
C ALA A 63 13.92 5.47 -7.78
N PRO A 64 14.66 5.03 -6.76
CA PRO A 64 14.82 3.61 -6.50
C PRO A 64 13.44 2.98 -6.31
N ARG A 65 13.20 1.84 -6.96
CA ARG A 65 11.96 1.07 -6.78
C ARG A 65 11.84 0.67 -5.31
N ILE A 66 10.63 0.76 -4.77
CA ILE A 66 10.32 0.22 -3.43
C ILE A 66 10.54 -1.29 -3.47
N THR A 67 11.17 -1.83 -2.43
CA THR A 67 11.43 -3.27 -2.33
C THR A 67 10.19 -4.04 -1.87
N VAL A 68 10.20 -5.36 -2.06
CA VAL A 68 9.11 -6.22 -1.59
C VAL A 68 8.94 -6.11 -0.07
N GLU A 69 10.05 -6.05 0.68
CA GLU A 69 10.04 -5.92 2.13
C GLU A 69 9.38 -4.61 2.58
N GLU A 70 9.64 -3.51 1.86
CA GLU A 70 9.02 -2.22 2.13
C GLU A 70 7.51 -2.22 1.82
N LEU A 71 7.08 -2.90 0.75
CA LEU A 71 5.66 -3.07 0.42
C LEU A 71 4.93 -3.91 1.47
N VAL A 72 5.56 -5.00 1.94
CA VAL A 72 5.04 -5.82 3.05
C VAL A 72 4.90 -4.96 4.30
N ALA A 73 5.93 -4.21 4.66
CA ALA A 73 5.88 -3.30 5.82
C ALA A 73 4.78 -2.25 5.69
N ALA A 74 4.50 -1.75 4.47
CA ALA A 74 3.40 -0.84 4.22
C ALA A 74 2.03 -1.49 4.43
N ALA A 75 1.81 -2.71 3.95
CA ALA A 75 0.57 -3.47 4.20
C ALA A 75 0.35 -3.68 5.71
N HIS A 76 1.40 -4.06 6.44
CA HIS A 76 1.32 -4.20 7.90
C HIS A 76 0.92 -2.89 8.59
N ARG A 77 1.57 -1.77 8.26
CA ARG A 77 1.23 -0.45 8.83
C ARG A 77 -0.20 -0.05 8.51
N PHE A 78 -0.64 -0.27 7.28
CA PHE A 78 -2.00 0.02 6.86
C PHE A 78 -3.03 -0.76 7.70
N VAL A 79 -2.84 -2.06 7.88
CA VAL A 79 -3.74 -2.89 8.70
C VAL A 79 -3.78 -2.43 10.15
N VAL A 80 -2.63 -2.09 10.75
CA VAL A 80 -2.58 -1.52 12.12
C VAL A 80 -3.41 -0.24 12.19
N SER A 81 -3.16 0.72 11.30
CA SER A 81 -3.88 2.01 11.33
C SER A 81 -5.34 1.92 10.91
N PHE A 82 -5.71 0.89 10.15
CA PHE A 82 -7.11 0.66 9.79
C PHE A 82 -7.94 0.24 11.02
N TYR A 83 -7.37 -0.61 11.88
CA TYR A 83 -8.06 -1.16 13.07
C TYR A 83 -7.74 -0.46 14.39
N GLU A 84 -6.80 0.50 14.42
CA GLU A 84 -6.52 1.25 15.64
C GLU A 84 -7.75 2.07 16.09
N PRO A 85 -7.90 2.38 17.39
CA PRO A 85 -9.02 3.20 17.86
C PRO A 85 -9.10 4.55 17.12
N GLY A 86 -10.26 4.86 16.54
CA GLY A 86 -10.43 6.06 15.69
C GLY A 86 -9.85 5.92 14.27
N GLY A 87 -9.39 4.73 13.89
CA GLY A 87 -9.02 4.37 12.53
C GLY A 87 -10.23 4.24 11.61
N ILE A 88 -9.94 4.08 10.32
CA ILE A 88 -10.93 4.06 9.24
C ILE A 88 -11.94 2.92 9.44
N GLY A 89 -11.48 1.74 9.87
CA GLY A 89 -12.29 0.53 9.90
C GLY A 89 -13.52 0.62 10.79
N GLU A 90 -13.39 1.20 11.98
CA GLU A 90 -14.47 1.25 12.97
C GLU A 90 -15.66 2.09 12.48
N THR A 91 -15.40 3.22 11.82
CA THR A 91 -16.46 4.16 11.40
C THR A 91 -16.96 3.88 9.99
N ASP A 92 -16.05 3.62 9.05
CA ASP A 92 -16.40 3.54 7.63
C ASP A 92 -16.79 2.11 7.22
N PHE A 93 -16.34 1.10 7.98
CA PHE A 93 -16.59 -0.31 7.69
C PHE A 93 -17.07 -1.09 8.94
N PRO A 94 -18.17 -0.66 9.60
CA PRO A 94 -18.60 -1.22 10.88
C PRO A 94 -19.01 -2.71 10.83
N ASN A 95 -19.27 -3.24 9.64
CA ASN A 95 -19.62 -4.65 9.43
C ASN A 95 -18.43 -5.52 9.00
N HIS A 96 -17.25 -4.93 8.82
CA HIS A 96 -16.05 -5.68 8.47
C HIS A 96 -15.41 -6.24 9.73
N THR A 97 -15.06 -7.52 9.68
CA THR A 97 -14.41 -8.23 10.79
C THR A 97 -12.96 -8.55 10.41
N PRO A 98 -11.98 -8.31 11.31
CA PRO A 98 -10.61 -8.72 11.06
C PRO A 98 -10.46 -10.20 10.74
N ALA A 99 -9.57 -10.55 9.82
CA ALA A 99 -9.33 -11.94 9.45
C ALA A 99 -8.81 -12.82 10.59
N ASN A 100 -8.18 -12.19 11.61
CA ASN A 100 -7.63 -12.86 12.79
C ASN A 100 -8.47 -12.62 14.07
N SER A 101 -9.73 -12.21 13.96
CA SER A 101 -10.62 -11.95 15.13
C SER A 101 -11.01 -13.21 15.88
#